data_AF-A0A8B4I625-F1
#
_entry.id   AF-A0A8B4I625-F1
#
_cell.length_a   1.000
_cell.length_b   1.000
_cell.length_c   1.000
_cell.angle_alpha   90.00
_cell.angle_beta   90.00
_cell.angle_gamma   90.00
#
_symmetry.space_group_name_H-M   'P 1'
#
loop_
_entity.id
_entity.type
_entity.pdbx_description
1 polymer ?
#
loop_
_entity_poly.entity_id
_entity_poly.type
_entity_poly.pdbx_seq_one_letter_code
_entity_poly.pdbx_strand_id
1 'polypeptide(L)'
;MFGLAVSLQVSPHARPQTVIEALERAMQGCRPLLAKPAPSVAFKTSASGGVDYEISGFVPAMGLKREVRNQLYDLAFRHLQAAGVGLLSATESSAPPAMSAARALLERSSIFSTLRQEEKDTFSQNMTLHTYRAGEMILPAGEVSDHLFIVESGVVSVMLVKGGHKFEAGRMGPGEVIGEAGILSDEATLADFSAKTFCTLYRIEREYLKPCWMRGMTSAKP
;
A
#
# COMPACT_ATOMS: atom_id res chain seq x y z
N MET A 1 9.72 -7.29 -24.74
CA MET A 1 10.34 -6.84 -23.47
C MET A 1 10.79 -5.41 -23.64
N PHE A 2 10.32 -4.51 -22.78
CA PHE A 2 10.57 -3.07 -22.94
C PHE A 2 11.02 -2.48 -21.59
N GLY A 3 12.16 -1.79 -21.58
CA GLY A 3 12.70 -1.16 -20.38
C GLY A 3 11.91 0.08 -19.98
N LEU A 4 11.81 0.31 -18.67
CA LEU A 4 11.28 1.53 -18.05
C LEU A 4 12.13 1.90 -16.83
N ALA A 5 12.12 3.19 -16.51
CA ALA A 5 12.74 3.72 -15.30
C ALA A 5 11.85 4.79 -14.68
N VAL A 6 11.91 4.92 -13.36
CA VAL A 6 11.29 5.96 -12.55
C VAL A 6 12.34 6.54 -11.63
N SER A 7 12.53 7.85 -11.67
CA SER A 7 13.44 8.56 -10.77
C SER A 7 12.63 9.30 -9.71
N LEU A 8 13.08 9.23 -8.46
CA LEU A 8 12.50 9.92 -7.32
C LEU A 8 13.59 10.66 -6.56
N GLN A 9 13.29 11.88 -6.15
CA GLN A 9 14.16 12.67 -5.29
C GLN A 9 13.63 12.64 -3.86
N VAL A 10 14.45 12.15 -2.94
CA VAL A 10 14.09 11.95 -1.53
C VAL A 10 14.98 12.79 -0.61
N SER A 11 14.47 13.05 0.61
CA SER A 11 15.20 13.81 1.62
C SER A 11 16.63 13.30 1.82
N PRO A 12 17.65 14.18 1.90
CA PRO A 12 19.02 13.78 2.16
C PRO A 12 19.22 13.26 3.58
N HIS A 13 18.27 13.51 4.49
CA HIS A 13 18.29 13.01 5.86
C HIS A 13 17.73 11.59 6.00
N ALA A 14 17.07 11.07 4.96
CA ALA A 14 16.58 9.71 4.96
C ALA A 14 17.74 8.71 4.87
N ARG A 15 17.71 7.66 5.70
CA ARG A 15 18.71 6.58 5.64
C ARG A 15 18.60 5.86 4.29
N PRO A 16 19.69 5.75 3.49
CA PRO A 16 19.63 5.12 2.16
C PRO A 16 19.03 3.72 2.15
N GLN A 17 19.36 2.90 3.15
CA GLN A 17 18.80 1.55 3.26
C GLN A 17 17.27 1.56 3.40
N THR A 18 16.71 2.46 4.21
CA THR A 18 15.25 2.59 4.39
C THR A 18 14.57 2.99 3.07
N VAL A 19 15.21 3.89 2.30
CA VAL A 19 14.72 4.29 0.98
C VAL A 19 14.73 3.09 0.02
N ILE A 20 15.87 2.39 -0.07
CA ILE A 20 16.03 1.23 -0.96
C ILE A 20 14.99 0.15 -0.63
N GLU A 21 14.84 -0.22 0.64
CA GLU A 21 13.85 -1.22 1.08
C GLU A 21 12.41 -0.82 0.73
N ALA A 22 12.07 0.47 0.88
CA ALA A 22 10.76 0.98 0.49
C ALA A 22 10.52 0.90 -1.02
N LEU A 23 11.51 1.28 -1.83
CA LEU A 23 11.43 1.21 -3.29
C LEU A 23 11.41 -0.25 -3.79
N GLU A 24 12.13 -1.17 -3.12
CA GLU A 24 12.07 -2.60 -3.40
C GLU A 24 10.68 -3.19 -3.13
N ARG A 25 10.03 -2.80 -2.03
CA ARG A 25 8.63 -3.16 -1.77
C ARG A 25 7.71 -2.60 -2.86
N ALA A 26 7.92 -1.36 -3.31
CA ALA A 26 7.16 -0.78 -4.43
C ALA A 26 7.31 -1.60 -5.73
N MET A 27 8.52 -2.07 -6.06
CA MET A 27 8.73 -2.99 -7.19
C MET A 27 7.95 -4.29 -7.01
N GLN A 28 7.97 -4.86 -5.80
CA GLN A 28 7.21 -6.08 -5.49
C GLN A 28 5.69 -5.85 -5.51
N GLY A 29 5.19 -4.64 -5.26
CA GLY A 29 3.79 -4.26 -5.42
C GLY A 29 3.36 -4.12 -6.89
N CYS A 30 4.29 -3.82 -7.80
CA CYS A 30 3.98 -3.59 -9.21
C CYS A 30 3.92 -4.91 -10.00
N ARG A 31 2.75 -5.54 -10.06
CA ARG A 31 2.51 -6.85 -10.72
C ARG A 31 2.98 -6.93 -12.19
N PRO A 32 2.80 -5.90 -13.06
CA PRO A 32 3.21 -6.00 -14.46
C PRO A 32 4.72 -5.96 -14.71
N LEU A 33 5.55 -5.66 -13.71
CA LEU A 33 7.00 -5.75 -13.83
C LEU A 33 7.43 -7.21 -14.01
N LEU A 34 8.30 -7.45 -14.99
CA LEU A 34 8.88 -8.76 -15.23
C LEU A 34 9.87 -9.12 -14.12
N ALA A 35 9.84 -10.37 -13.68
CA ALA A 35 10.82 -10.90 -12.73
C ALA A 35 12.18 -11.21 -13.37
N LYS A 36 12.22 -11.34 -14.71
CA LYS A 36 13.43 -11.64 -15.48
C LYS A 36 13.49 -10.74 -16.73
N PRO A 37 14.51 -9.86 -16.87
CA PRO A 37 15.48 -9.47 -15.84
C PRO A 37 14.79 -8.91 -14.58
N ALA A 38 15.42 -9.11 -13.43
CA ALA A 38 14.90 -8.59 -12.17
C ALA A 38 14.97 -7.07 -12.17
N PRO A 39 13.91 -6.37 -11.71
CA PRO A 39 13.96 -4.92 -11.55
C PRO A 39 14.92 -4.57 -10.40
N SER A 40 15.48 -3.37 -10.44
CA SER A 40 16.48 -2.92 -9.46
C SER A 40 16.29 -1.47 -9.06
N VAL A 41 16.71 -1.15 -7.83
CA VAL A 41 16.81 0.21 -7.30
C VAL A 41 18.28 0.60 -7.27
N ALA A 42 18.60 1.78 -7.77
CA ALA A 42 19.96 2.32 -7.73
C ALA A 42 19.96 3.74 -7.16
N PHE A 43 20.96 4.02 -6.33
CA PHE A 43 21.37 5.40 -6.03
C PHE A 43 21.96 6.01 -7.31
N LYS A 44 21.54 7.21 -7.67
CA LYS A 44 22.09 7.94 -8.82
C LYS A 44 23.08 9.00 -8.36
N THR A 45 22.56 10.05 -7.72
CA THR A 45 23.30 11.24 -7.38
C THR A 45 22.77 11.84 -6.09
N SER A 46 23.65 12.50 -5.34
CA SER A 46 23.26 13.37 -4.23
C SER A 46 23.54 14.81 -4.62
N ALA A 47 22.51 15.65 -4.63
CA ALA A 47 22.63 17.09 -4.79
C ALA A 47 22.32 17.80 -3.45
N SER A 48 22.66 19.08 -3.34
CA SER A 48 22.36 19.89 -2.15
C SER A 48 20.87 19.95 -1.82
N GLY A 49 20.00 19.70 -2.81
CA GLY A 49 18.55 19.68 -2.65
C GLY A 49 17.93 18.31 -2.36
N GLY A 50 18.68 17.20 -2.41
CA GLY A 50 18.12 15.86 -2.26
C GLY A 50 18.96 14.72 -2.82
N VAL A 51 18.51 13.50 -2.59
CA VAL A 51 19.14 12.28 -3.13
C VAL A 51 18.23 11.64 -4.17
N ASP A 52 18.80 11.37 -5.35
CA ASP A 52 18.09 10.78 -6.47
C ASP A 52 18.25 9.26 -6.47
N TYR A 53 17.12 8.57 -6.47
CA TYR A 53 17.03 7.12 -6.63
C TYR A 53 16.29 6.80 -7.93
N GLU A 54 16.72 5.75 -8.61
CA GLU A 54 16.05 5.24 -9.81
C GLU A 54 15.60 3.80 -9.58
N ILE A 55 14.33 3.55 -9.84
CA ILE A 55 13.80 2.21 -10.05
C ILE A 55 13.87 1.91 -11.54
N SER A 56 14.46 0.79 -11.92
CA SER A 56 14.54 0.33 -13.31
C SER A 56 14.00 -1.09 -13.45
N GLY A 57 13.35 -1.39 -14.58
CA GLY A 57 12.76 -2.71 -14.81
C GLY A 57 12.21 -2.87 -16.23
N PHE A 58 11.55 -3.99 -16.47
CA PHE A 58 11.03 -4.35 -17.78
C PHE A 58 9.55 -4.73 -17.73
N VAL A 59 8.83 -4.43 -18.82
CA VAL A 59 7.42 -4.83 -19.04
C VAL A 59 7.27 -5.70 -20.29
N PRO A 60 6.23 -6.53 -20.38
CA PRO A 60 6.04 -7.42 -21.53
C PRO A 60 5.67 -6.67 -22.82
N ALA A 61 4.91 -5.57 -22.72
CA ALA A 61 4.37 -4.82 -23.86
C ALA A 61 4.64 -3.30 -23.76
N MET A 62 4.86 -2.65 -24.91
CA MET A 62 5.13 -1.21 -24.97
C MET A 62 3.96 -0.36 -24.46
N GLY A 63 2.71 -0.78 -24.73
CA GLY A 63 1.50 -0.08 -24.29
C GLY A 63 1.39 0.05 -22.77
N LEU A 64 2.01 -0.87 -22.01
CA LEU A 64 1.97 -0.87 -20.55
C LEU A 64 2.99 0.10 -19.92
N LYS A 65 3.99 0.60 -20.67
CA LYS A 65 5.08 1.40 -20.09
C LYS A 65 4.59 2.61 -19.31
N ARG A 66 3.62 3.35 -19.85
CA ARG A 66 3.10 4.58 -19.22
C ARG A 66 2.35 4.26 -17.94
N GLU A 67 1.45 3.28 -17.99
CA GLU A 67 0.65 2.84 -16.86
C GLU A 67 1.53 2.31 -15.72
N VAL A 68 2.45 1.40 -16.05
CA VAL A 68 3.37 0.79 -15.08
C VAL A 68 4.29 1.82 -14.45
N ARG A 69 4.81 2.78 -15.23
CA ARG A 69 5.64 3.87 -14.70
C ARG A 69 4.86 4.72 -13.68
N ASN A 70 3.61 5.07 -13.99
CA ASN A 70 2.77 5.86 -13.09
C ASN A 70 2.41 5.07 -11.83
N GLN A 71 2.04 3.80 -11.99
CA GLN A 71 1.75 2.90 -10.87
C GLN A 71 2.98 2.73 -9.96
N LEU A 72 4.16 2.57 -10.55
CA LEU A 72 5.41 2.40 -9.80
C LEU A 72 5.78 3.67 -9.03
N TYR A 73 5.52 4.86 -9.60
CA TYR A 73 5.70 6.12 -8.88
C TYR A 73 4.74 6.25 -7.69
N ASP A 74 3.46 5.92 -7.88
CA ASP A 74 2.46 5.91 -6.79
C ASP A 74 2.86 4.93 -5.67
N LEU A 75 3.22 3.69 -6.03
CA LEU A 75 3.69 2.70 -5.08
C LEU A 75 4.94 3.18 -4.33
N ALA A 76 5.92 3.74 -5.05
CA ALA A 76 7.13 4.30 -4.45
C ALA A 76 6.78 5.39 -3.44
N PHE A 77 5.88 6.32 -3.80
CA PHE A 77 5.41 7.36 -2.90
C PHE A 77 4.80 6.76 -1.62
N ARG A 78 3.84 5.84 -1.76
CA ARG A 78 3.16 5.21 -0.61
C ARG A 78 4.11 4.44 0.29
N HIS A 79 5.05 3.69 -0.28
CA HIS A 79 6.04 2.94 0.49
C HIS A 79 7.07 3.83 1.19
N LEU A 80 7.53 4.91 0.56
CA LEU A 80 8.42 5.89 1.20
C LEU A 80 7.69 6.58 2.36
N GLN A 81 6.46 7.03 2.13
CA GLN A 81 5.66 7.70 3.13
C GLN A 81 5.36 6.79 4.34
N ALA A 82 5.14 5.50 4.10
CA ALA A 82 4.96 4.47 5.14
C ALA A 82 6.26 4.20 5.93
N ALA A 83 7.42 4.33 5.27
CA ALA A 83 8.73 4.22 5.91
C ALA A 83 9.16 5.52 6.64
N GLY A 84 8.29 6.53 6.71
CA GLY A 84 8.60 7.84 7.30
C GLY A 84 9.54 8.70 6.44
N VAL A 85 9.72 8.34 5.18
CA VAL A 85 10.56 9.09 4.22
C VAL A 85 9.69 10.08 3.46
N GLY A 86 9.94 11.37 3.66
CA GLY A 86 9.34 12.43 2.85
C GLY A 86 9.97 12.49 1.46
N LEU A 87 9.13 12.61 0.42
CA LEU A 87 9.60 13.22 -0.82
C LEU A 87 9.87 14.70 -0.57
N LEU A 88 10.89 15.24 -1.24
CA LEU A 88 11.20 16.66 -1.15
C LEU A 88 10.12 17.47 -1.89
N SER A 89 9.08 17.84 -1.16
CA SER A 89 8.37 19.10 -1.39
C SER A 89 8.86 20.10 -0.35
N ALA A 90 9.01 21.36 -0.76
CA ALA A 90 9.81 22.44 -0.15
C ALA A 90 9.47 22.86 1.31
N THR A 91 8.82 22.02 2.10
CA THR A 91 8.53 22.22 3.52
C THR A 91 8.62 20.89 4.26
N GLU A 92 9.84 20.44 4.57
CA GLU A 92 10.04 19.40 5.58
C GLU A 92 9.69 20.01 6.95
N SER A 93 8.49 19.72 7.46
CA SER A 93 8.19 19.99 8.86
C SER A 93 8.89 18.94 9.71
N SER A 94 9.93 19.36 10.43
CA SER A 94 10.73 18.52 11.33
C SER A 94 10.04 18.17 12.66
N ALA A 95 8.76 18.51 12.82
CA ALA A 95 8.00 18.13 13.99
C ALA A 95 7.71 16.62 13.95
N PRO A 96 7.86 15.88 15.07
CA PRO A 96 7.29 14.55 15.14
C PRO A 96 5.82 14.63 14.76
N PRO A 97 5.27 13.64 14.04
CA PRO A 97 3.86 13.68 13.71
C PRO A 97 3.10 13.81 15.04
N ALA A 98 2.31 14.87 15.19
CA ALA A 98 1.47 15.08 16.38
C ALA A 98 0.39 14.00 16.55
N MET A 99 0.46 12.94 15.74
CA MET A 99 -0.59 12.02 15.37
C MET A 99 0.00 10.60 15.32
N SER A 100 -0.72 9.62 15.87
CA SER A 100 -0.28 8.22 15.88
C SER A 100 -0.15 7.64 14.46
N ALA A 101 0.63 6.57 14.29
CA ALA A 101 0.77 5.89 12.99
C ALA A 101 -0.58 5.40 12.44
N ALA A 102 -1.43 4.83 13.30
CA ALA A 102 -2.80 4.44 12.95
C ALA A 102 -3.61 5.62 12.42
N ARG A 103 -3.55 6.76 13.11
CA ARG A 103 -4.28 7.96 12.75
C ARG A 103 -3.76 8.62 11.47
N ALA A 104 -2.45 8.57 11.24
CA ALA A 104 -1.81 8.99 9.99
C ALA A 104 -2.18 8.09 8.81
N LEU A 105 -2.35 6.78 9.04
CA LEU A 105 -2.76 5.83 8.02
C LEU A 105 -4.20 6.08 7.56
N LEU A 106 -5.10 6.42 8.49
CA LEU A 106 -6.48 6.80 8.16
C LEU A 106 -6.57 8.09 7.32
N GLU A 107 -5.65 9.06 7.48
CA GLU A 107 -5.63 10.25 6.61
C GLU A 107 -5.20 9.94 5.17
N ARG A 108 -4.41 8.88 4.98
CA ARG A 108 -3.82 8.52 3.69
C ARG A 108 -4.72 7.60 2.88
N SER A 109 -5.62 6.89 3.55
CA SER A 109 -6.49 5.90 2.93
C SER A 109 -7.81 6.54 2.46
N SER A 110 -8.06 6.47 1.16
CA SER A 110 -9.17 7.17 0.50
C SER A 110 -10.55 6.74 0.99
N ILE A 111 -10.73 5.47 1.38
CA ILE A 111 -12.01 4.94 1.90
C ILE A 111 -12.41 5.57 3.23
N PHE A 112 -11.46 6.13 3.99
CA PHE A 112 -11.72 6.84 5.25
C PHE A 112 -11.72 8.36 5.10
N SER A 113 -11.63 8.89 3.87
CA SER A 113 -11.63 10.34 3.61
C SER A 113 -12.92 11.03 4.06
N THR A 114 -14.04 10.31 4.08
CA THR A 114 -15.36 10.81 4.50
C THR A 114 -15.55 10.83 6.01
N LEU A 115 -14.63 10.24 6.79
CA LEU A 115 -14.70 10.25 8.24
C LEU A 115 -14.39 11.64 8.79
N ARG A 116 -15.19 12.08 9.76
CA ARG A 116 -14.90 13.27 10.56
C ARG A 116 -13.65 13.04 11.42
N GLN A 117 -13.02 14.13 11.85
CA GLN A 117 -11.79 14.07 12.64
C GLN A 117 -11.96 13.23 13.93
N GLU A 118 -13.05 13.44 14.68
CA GLU A 118 -13.40 12.67 15.89
C GLU A 118 -13.62 11.17 15.59
N GLU A 119 -14.15 10.83 14.42
CA GLU A 119 -14.36 9.44 13.98
C GLU A 119 -13.01 8.79 13.67
N LYS A 120 -12.11 9.50 12.97
CA LYS A 120 -10.75 9.02 12.72
C LYS A 120 -9.96 8.84 14.02
N ASP A 121 -10.15 9.74 15.00
CA ASP A 121 -9.53 9.61 16.31
C ASP A 121 -10.03 8.35 17.02
N THR A 122 -11.35 8.16 17.07
CA THR A 122 -11.97 6.96 17.64
C THR A 122 -11.47 5.69 16.95
N PHE A 123 -11.43 5.67 15.62
CA PHE A 123 -10.94 4.52 14.85
C PHE A 123 -9.48 4.22 15.21
N SER A 124 -8.62 5.24 15.17
CA SER A 124 -7.19 5.07 15.41
C SER A 124 -6.86 4.53 16.79
N GLN A 125 -7.70 4.81 17.80
CA GLN A 125 -7.55 4.30 19.17
C GLN A 125 -7.99 2.84 19.31
N ASN A 126 -8.84 2.35 18.41
CA ASN A 126 -9.38 0.98 18.44
C ASN A 126 -8.75 0.06 17.38
N MET A 127 -7.76 0.55 16.64
CA MET A 127 -6.99 -0.23 15.67
C MET A 127 -5.88 -1.02 16.39
N THR A 128 -5.77 -2.31 16.08
CA THR A 128 -4.69 -3.17 16.60
C THR A 128 -3.69 -3.51 15.51
N LEU A 129 -2.40 -3.51 15.85
CA LEU A 129 -1.32 -3.78 14.89
C LEU A 129 -1.05 -5.29 14.80
N HIS A 130 -1.04 -5.83 13.59
CA HIS A 130 -0.75 -7.24 13.31
C HIS A 130 0.39 -7.35 12.29
N THR A 131 1.24 -8.36 12.46
CA THR A 131 2.38 -8.60 11.57
C THR A 131 2.27 -9.95 10.89
N TYR A 132 2.68 -10.01 9.62
CA TYR A 132 2.66 -11.22 8.81
C TYR A 132 3.99 -11.38 8.07
N ARG A 133 4.59 -12.56 8.13
CA ARG A 133 5.77 -12.95 7.35
C ARG A 133 5.36 -13.25 5.91
N ALA A 134 6.31 -13.13 4.99
CA ALA A 134 6.08 -13.50 3.60
C ALA A 134 5.56 -14.96 3.49
N GLY A 135 4.46 -15.13 2.76
CA GLY A 135 3.74 -16.39 2.57
C GLY A 135 2.60 -16.64 3.56
N GLU A 136 2.48 -15.87 4.65
CA GLU A 136 1.40 -16.06 5.63
C GLU A 136 0.05 -15.59 5.08
N MET A 137 -1.00 -16.34 5.42
CA MET A 137 -2.38 -15.99 5.09
C MET A 137 -2.87 -14.86 6.00
N ILE A 138 -3.45 -13.84 5.41
CA ILE A 138 -4.04 -12.69 6.12
C ILE A 138 -5.55 -12.86 6.23
N LEU A 139 -6.20 -13.16 5.11
CA LEU A 139 -7.65 -13.40 5.04
C LEU A 139 -7.91 -14.43 3.94
N PRO A 140 -8.39 -15.64 4.27
CA PRO A 140 -8.67 -16.66 3.26
C PRO A 140 -10.00 -16.40 2.53
N ALA A 141 -10.11 -16.93 1.31
CA ALA A 141 -11.33 -16.89 0.54
C ALA A 141 -12.45 -17.68 1.23
N GLY A 142 -13.69 -17.23 1.09
CA GLY A 142 -14.87 -17.88 1.65
C GLY A 142 -15.15 -17.51 3.11
N GLU A 143 -14.29 -16.72 3.76
CA GLU A 143 -14.57 -16.17 5.09
C GLU A 143 -15.35 -14.85 4.99
N VAL A 144 -16.44 -14.78 5.74
CA VAL A 144 -17.15 -13.53 6.00
C VAL A 144 -16.35 -12.79 7.06
N SER A 145 -15.70 -11.71 6.64
CA SER A 145 -14.88 -10.91 7.54
C SER A 145 -15.74 -10.02 8.42
N ASP A 146 -15.55 -10.10 9.74
CA ASP A 146 -16.14 -9.20 10.75
C ASP A 146 -15.19 -8.04 11.13
N HIS A 147 -14.09 -7.89 10.40
CA HIS A 147 -13.07 -6.86 10.58
C HIS A 147 -12.47 -6.47 9.24
N LEU A 148 -11.88 -5.28 9.16
CA LEU A 148 -11.04 -4.90 8.02
C LEU A 148 -9.59 -4.81 8.44
N PHE A 149 -8.70 -4.91 7.45
CA PHE A 149 -7.31 -4.55 7.61
C PHE A 149 -6.96 -3.34 6.76
N ILE A 150 -6.04 -2.51 7.24
CA ILE A 150 -5.38 -1.47 6.46
C ILE A 150 -3.91 -1.79 6.42
N VAL A 151 -3.33 -1.85 5.23
CA VAL A 151 -1.89 -2.10 5.07
C VAL A 151 -1.12 -0.89 5.57
N GLU A 152 -0.35 -1.04 6.65
CA GLU A 152 0.58 -0.02 7.12
C GLU A 152 1.89 -0.10 6.32
N SER A 153 2.44 -1.31 6.20
CA SER A 153 3.68 -1.56 5.46
C SER A 153 3.71 -2.95 4.81
N GLY A 154 4.54 -3.10 3.78
CA GLY A 154 4.68 -4.34 3.02
C GLY A 154 3.75 -4.44 1.81
N VAL A 155 3.73 -5.61 1.19
CA VAL A 155 2.94 -5.92 -0.01
C VAL A 155 2.10 -7.16 0.24
N VAL A 156 0.80 -7.07 -0.04
CA VAL A 156 -0.15 -8.18 0.04
C VAL A 156 -0.48 -8.65 -1.37
N SER A 157 -0.54 -9.96 -1.57
CA SER A 157 -0.98 -10.60 -2.81
C SER A 157 -2.45 -11.00 -2.71
N VAL A 158 -3.21 -10.72 -3.77
CA VAL A 158 -4.63 -11.07 -3.89
C VAL A 158 -4.76 -12.20 -4.91
N MET A 159 -5.16 -13.37 -4.45
CA MET A 159 -5.30 -14.58 -5.27
C MET A 159 -6.77 -14.92 -5.47
N LEU A 160 -7.17 -15.12 -6.72
CA LEU A 160 -8.52 -15.61 -7.08
C LEU A 160 -8.44 -17.04 -7.60
N VAL A 161 -9.52 -17.80 -7.43
CA VAL A 161 -9.71 -19.11 -8.07
C VAL A 161 -10.62 -18.94 -9.28
N LYS A 162 -10.17 -19.35 -10.46
CA LYS A 162 -11.02 -19.44 -11.67
C LYS A 162 -10.81 -20.79 -12.34
N GLY A 163 -11.90 -21.54 -12.50
CA GLY A 163 -11.86 -22.88 -13.12
C GLY A 163 -10.94 -23.87 -12.38
N GLY A 164 -10.87 -23.79 -11.04
CA GLY A 164 -10.00 -24.64 -10.22
C GLY A 164 -8.54 -24.19 -10.15
N HIS A 165 -8.14 -23.14 -10.88
CA HIS A 165 -6.77 -22.62 -10.88
C HIS A 165 -6.66 -21.31 -10.09
N LYS A 166 -5.70 -21.24 -9.16
CA LYS A 166 -5.33 -20.01 -8.45
C LYS A 166 -4.47 -19.12 -9.34
N PHE A 167 -4.77 -17.82 -9.38
CA PHE A 167 -3.95 -16.81 -10.06
C PHE A 167 -3.92 -15.50 -9.26
N GLU A 168 -2.80 -14.77 -9.36
CA GLU A 168 -2.64 -13.47 -8.70
C GLU A 168 -3.43 -12.41 -9.48
N ALA A 169 -4.54 -11.98 -8.91
CA ALA A 169 -5.43 -10.99 -9.49
C ALA A 169 -4.90 -9.56 -9.27
N GLY A 170 -4.25 -9.33 -8.13
CA GLY A 170 -3.77 -8.02 -7.74
C GLY A 170 -2.72 -8.07 -6.63
N ARG A 171 -2.19 -6.89 -6.31
CA ARG A 171 -1.32 -6.67 -5.16
C ARG A 171 -1.73 -5.36 -4.50
N MET A 172 -1.56 -5.30 -3.19
CA MET A 172 -1.94 -4.17 -2.35
C MET A 172 -0.74 -3.75 -1.52
N GLY A 173 -0.61 -2.45 -1.31
CA GLY A 173 0.45 -1.82 -0.52
C GLY A 173 -0.12 -0.82 0.48
N PRO A 174 0.74 0.02 1.09
CA PRO A 174 0.35 0.92 2.17
C PRO A 174 -0.87 1.78 1.85
N GLY A 175 -1.79 1.87 2.81
CA GLY A 175 -3.05 2.63 2.71
C GLY A 175 -4.22 1.89 2.05
N GLU A 176 -3.98 0.74 1.40
CA GLU A 176 -5.05 -0.09 0.83
C GLU A 176 -5.73 -0.94 1.91
N VAL A 177 -7.01 -1.21 1.71
CA VAL A 177 -7.89 -1.87 2.69
C VAL A 177 -8.28 -3.25 2.20
N ILE A 178 -8.31 -4.21 3.12
CA ILE A 178 -8.69 -5.60 2.89
C ILE A 178 -9.96 -5.91 3.69
N GLY A 179 -10.89 -6.64 3.09
CA GLY A 179 -12.09 -7.13 3.76
C GLY A 179 -13.26 -6.15 3.76
N GLU A 180 -13.12 -4.96 3.17
CA GLU A 180 -14.21 -3.97 3.09
C GLU A 180 -15.42 -4.51 2.34
N ALA A 181 -15.20 -5.28 1.28
CA ALA A 181 -16.27 -5.88 0.49
C ALA A 181 -17.17 -6.79 1.32
N GLY A 182 -16.57 -7.64 2.18
CA GLY A 182 -17.34 -8.59 2.98
C GLY A 182 -18.15 -7.92 4.09
N ILE A 183 -17.68 -6.78 4.60
CA ILE A 183 -18.43 -6.07 5.63
C ILE A 183 -19.62 -5.28 5.03
N LEU A 184 -19.47 -4.78 3.81
CA LEU A 184 -20.51 -4.02 3.10
C LEU A 184 -21.61 -4.92 2.55
N SER A 185 -21.24 -6.07 2.00
CA SER A 185 -22.16 -7.02 1.38
C SER A 185 -22.73 -8.05 2.36
N ASP A 186 -22.09 -8.20 3.54
CA ASP A 186 -22.33 -9.34 4.44
C ASP A 186 -22.04 -10.70 3.75
N GLU A 187 -21.26 -10.69 2.67
CA GLU A 187 -20.87 -11.86 1.90
C GLU A 187 -19.37 -12.16 2.04
N ALA A 188 -19.00 -13.43 1.85
CA ALA A 188 -17.60 -13.83 1.90
C ALA A 188 -16.82 -13.30 0.69
N THR A 189 -15.57 -12.88 0.92
CA THR A 189 -14.69 -12.53 -0.21
C THR A 189 -14.26 -13.79 -0.96
N LEU A 190 -14.20 -13.74 -2.30
CA LEU A 190 -13.77 -14.87 -3.13
C LEU A 190 -12.24 -14.89 -3.37
N ALA A 191 -11.49 -14.12 -2.58
CA ALA A 191 -10.06 -13.93 -2.75
C ALA A 191 -9.28 -14.34 -1.50
N ASP A 192 -8.15 -15.02 -1.70
CA ASP A 192 -7.15 -15.18 -0.64
C ASP A 192 -6.25 -13.94 -0.61
N PHE A 193 -6.02 -13.40 0.57
CA PHE A 193 -5.06 -12.33 0.83
C PHE A 193 -3.89 -12.92 1.60
N SER A 194 -2.68 -12.81 1.05
CA SER A 194 -1.47 -13.34 1.67
C SER A 194 -0.32 -12.34 1.62
N ALA A 195 0.54 -12.37 2.63
CA ALA A 195 1.68 -11.47 2.70
C ALA A 195 2.72 -11.85 1.62
N LYS A 196 3.04 -10.93 0.71
CA LYS A 196 4.10 -11.14 -0.30
C LYS A 196 5.48 -10.76 0.24
N THR A 197 5.53 -9.75 1.11
CA THR A 197 6.70 -9.38 1.91
C THR A 197 6.39 -9.59 3.39
N PHE A 198 7.32 -9.24 4.28
CA PHE A 198 6.90 -8.91 5.64
C PHE A 198 5.92 -7.73 5.59
N CYS A 199 4.80 -7.87 6.28
CA CYS A 199 3.71 -6.90 6.29
C CYS A 199 3.33 -6.55 7.71
N THR A 200 2.98 -5.29 7.90
CA THR A 200 2.29 -4.82 9.10
C THR A 200 0.96 -4.23 8.68
N LEU A 201 -0.11 -4.64 9.35
CA LEU A 201 -1.47 -4.23 9.05
C LEU A 201 -2.16 -3.78 10.34
N TYR A 202 -2.97 -2.74 10.25
CA TYR A 202 -3.91 -2.42 11.32
C TYR A 202 -5.23 -3.13 11.10
N ARG A 203 -5.74 -3.81 12.12
CA ARG A 203 -7.06 -4.44 12.17
C ARG A 203 -8.04 -3.56 12.94
N ILE A 204 -9.26 -3.44 12.44
CA ILE A 204 -10.38 -2.79 13.15
C ILE A 204 -11.66 -3.62 12.98
N GLU A 205 -12.34 -3.85 14.10
CA GLU A 205 -13.57 -4.65 14.16
C GLU A 205 -14.76 -3.90 13.56
N ARG A 206 -15.70 -4.64 12.97
CA ARG A 206 -16.93 -4.12 12.32
C ARG A 206 -17.77 -3.22 13.21
N GLU A 207 -17.75 -3.44 14.52
CA GLU A 207 -18.53 -2.64 15.47
C GLU A 207 -18.20 -1.14 15.37
N TYR A 208 -16.93 -0.80 15.18
CA TYR A 208 -16.48 0.58 15.05
C TYR A 208 -16.83 1.19 13.68
N LEU A 209 -17.17 0.37 12.70
CA LEU A 209 -17.36 0.79 11.31
C LEU A 209 -18.82 1.14 10.99
N LYS A 210 -19.79 0.59 11.74
CA LYS A 210 -21.24 0.79 11.54
C LYS A 210 -21.69 2.26 11.54
N PRO A 211 -21.23 3.14 12.45
CA PRO A 211 -21.68 4.53 12.46
C PRO A 211 -21.22 5.33 11.23
N CYS A 212 -20.11 4.91 10.61
CA CYS A 212 -19.40 5.67 9.59
C CYS A 212 -19.77 5.26 8.16
N TRP A 213 -19.98 3.96 7.93
CA TRP A 213 -20.32 3.45 6.60
C TRP A 213 -21.76 3.71 6.15
N MET A 214 -22.70 3.96 7.07
CA MET A 214 -24.07 4.36 6.69
C MET A 214 -24.14 5.76 6.05
N ARG A 215 -23.09 6.60 6.14
CA ARG A 215 -23.09 7.97 5.61
C ARG A 215 -22.28 8.17 4.33
N GLY A 216 -21.30 7.31 4.01
CA GLY A 216 -20.19 7.70 3.13
C GLY A 216 -20.16 7.16 1.69
N MET A 217 -20.91 6.11 1.33
CA MET A 217 -20.60 5.35 0.09
C MET A 217 -21.70 5.28 -0.98
N THR A 218 -22.68 6.17 -0.96
CA THR A 218 -23.52 6.41 -2.16
C THR A 218 -22.76 7.12 -3.29
N SER A 219 -21.53 7.61 -3.08
CA SER A 219 -20.81 8.44 -4.06
C SER A 219 -19.53 7.81 -4.66
N ALA A 220 -19.22 6.55 -4.37
CA ALA A 220 -18.06 5.85 -4.94
C ALA A 220 -18.52 4.64 -5.78
N LYS A 221 -19.21 4.90 -6.88
CA LYS A 221 -19.26 4.00 -8.04
C LYS A 221 -18.55 4.72 -9.20
N PRO A 222 -17.73 4.02 -10.01
CA PRO A 222 -17.16 4.59 -11.22
C PRO A 222 -18.23 5.08 -12.20
#